data_AF-A0A525CV28-F1
#
_entry.id   AF-A0A525CV28-F1
#
_cell.length_a   1.000
_cell.length_b   1.000
_cell.length_c   1.000
_cell.angle_alpha   90.00
_cell.angle_beta   90.00
_cell.angle_gamma   90.00
#
_symmetry.space_group_name_H-M   'P 1'
#
loop_
_entity.id
_entity.type
_entity.pdbx_description
1 polymer ?
#
loop_
_entity_poly.entity_id
_entity_poly.type
_entity_poly.pdbx_seq_one_letter_code
_entity_poly.pdbx_strand_id
1 'polypeptide(L)'
;GASIASIVRGGGEFSQDGLLRFYLLHVLLVPLICALITGVHYYRVVRVHGGGRTMKPVPKTTVHFFPEGWLFEIVLAILTLSLMILAALFWYDAPLGPHADPLHTPSQTRAPWFFLWLQGALKFGDSLYTGVLFPLVLLLALVALPYVRSMGNGSWLRMSMVFVTAVGLLMLSITGMPSYGIDGSPERFYIDKLIPEEEPSAFHQIGYEDLTPGVYETGTQNAKGMSEPLRRFFAEFDTALSDFQNNVTGILVIEEWQEHLKRVRVILRWPKAHQPEQFSTLSSTVFIYQVEESQ
;
A
#
# COMPACT_ATOMS: atom_id res chain seq x y z
N GLY A 1 -20.96 18.02 5.07
CA GLY A 1 -19.99 16.93 5.26
C GLY A 1 -20.59 15.77 6.04
N ALA A 2 -20.81 15.95 7.35
CA ALA A 2 -21.19 14.88 8.27
C ALA A 2 -22.41 14.05 7.86
N SER A 3 -23.50 14.68 7.39
CA SER A 3 -24.71 13.96 6.95
C SER A 3 -24.50 13.10 5.70
N ILE A 4 -23.64 13.55 4.78
CA ILE A 4 -23.27 12.74 3.60
C ILE A 4 -22.39 11.57 4.05
N ALA A 5 -21.43 11.84 4.94
CA ALA A 5 -20.55 10.81 5.48
C ALA A 5 -21.31 9.74 6.28
N SER A 6 -22.36 10.09 7.02
CA SER A 6 -23.18 9.11 7.74
C SER A 6 -24.03 8.26 6.79
N ILE A 7 -24.56 8.85 5.72
CA ILE A 7 -25.26 8.10 4.66
C ILE A 7 -24.31 7.12 3.97
N VAL A 8 -23.08 7.53 3.63
CA VAL A 8 -22.15 6.61 2.97
C VAL A 8 -21.70 5.49 3.92
N ARG A 9 -21.43 5.80 5.19
CA ARG A 9 -21.00 4.80 6.19
C ARG A 9 -22.12 3.88 6.70
N GLY A 10 -23.38 4.26 6.51
CA GLY A 10 -24.52 3.50 7.05
C GLY A 10 -24.76 3.71 8.55
N GLY A 11 -24.14 4.74 9.15
CA GLY A 11 -24.21 4.98 10.60
C GLY A 11 -23.23 6.05 11.10
N GLY A 12 -23.00 6.06 12.41
CA GLY A 12 -22.00 6.93 13.05
C GLY A 12 -20.55 6.51 12.77
N GLU A 13 -20.33 5.20 12.62
CA GLU A 13 -19.03 4.56 12.37
C GLU A 13 -19.17 3.51 11.26
N PHE A 14 -18.03 3.00 10.76
CA PHE A 14 -18.04 1.92 9.78
C PHE A 14 -18.54 0.62 10.43
N SER A 15 -19.60 0.06 9.86
CA SER A 15 -20.23 -1.17 10.36
C SER A 15 -20.64 -2.07 9.18
N GLN A 16 -21.31 -3.18 9.48
CA GLN A 16 -21.81 -4.12 8.47
C GLN A 16 -22.69 -3.44 7.39
N ASP A 17 -23.46 -2.42 7.75
CA ASP A 17 -24.28 -1.68 6.77
C ASP A 17 -23.42 -0.87 5.80
N GLY A 18 -22.34 -0.26 6.30
CA GLY A 18 -21.34 0.38 5.45
C GLY A 18 -20.71 -0.62 4.48
N LEU A 19 -20.29 -1.78 4.99
CA LEU A 19 -19.72 -2.84 4.15
C LEU A 19 -20.66 -3.27 3.03
N LEU A 20 -21.95 -3.47 3.33
CA LEU A 20 -22.96 -3.84 2.33
C LEU A 20 -23.15 -2.75 1.27
N ARG A 21 -23.16 -1.47 1.66
CA ARG A 21 -23.25 -0.35 0.71
C ARG A 21 -22.04 -0.30 -0.22
N PHE A 22 -20.84 -0.43 0.33
CA PHE A 22 -19.61 -0.47 -0.48
C PHE A 22 -19.58 -1.69 -1.40
N TYR A 23 -20.03 -2.85 -0.94
CA TYR A 23 -20.19 -4.04 -1.78
C TYR A 23 -21.13 -3.80 -2.96
N LEU A 24 -22.34 -3.29 -2.71
CA LEU A 24 -23.31 -2.98 -3.78
C LEU A 24 -22.79 -1.91 -4.74
N LEU A 25 -22.12 -0.88 -4.22
CA LEU A 25 -21.51 0.16 -5.05
C LEU A 25 -20.39 -0.41 -5.93
N HIS A 26 -19.51 -1.24 -5.38
CA HIS A 26 -18.31 -1.72 -6.06
C HIS A 26 -18.55 -2.90 -7.00
N VAL A 27 -19.48 -3.81 -6.65
CA VAL A 27 -19.75 -5.03 -7.43
C VAL A 27 -20.85 -4.80 -8.47
N LEU A 28 -21.85 -3.99 -8.15
CA LEU A 28 -23.00 -3.77 -9.03
C LEU A 28 -22.95 -2.40 -9.71
N LEU A 29 -23.01 -1.31 -8.94
CA LEU A 29 -23.28 0.02 -9.52
C LEU A 29 -22.12 0.58 -10.34
N VAL A 30 -20.90 0.60 -9.78
CA VAL A 30 -19.71 1.14 -10.45
C VAL A 30 -19.37 0.34 -11.71
N PRO A 31 -19.31 -1.01 -11.71
CA PRO A 31 -19.06 -1.78 -12.92
C PRO A 31 -20.13 -1.56 -13.99
N LEU A 32 -21.40 -1.45 -13.60
CA LEU A 32 -22.49 -1.14 -14.53
C LEU A 32 -22.32 0.24 -15.19
N ILE A 33 -22.00 1.27 -14.40
CA ILE A 33 -21.73 2.61 -14.93
C ILE A 33 -20.50 2.60 -15.85
N CYS A 34 -19.42 1.95 -15.43
CA CYS A 34 -18.21 1.79 -16.25
C CYS A 34 -18.50 1.07 -17.56
N ALA A 35 -19.31 0.01 -17.56
CA ALA A 35 -19.71 -0.69 -18.77
C ALA A 35 -20.53 0.20 -19.71
N LEU A 36 -21.48 0.98 -19.17
CA LEU A 36 -22.27 1.94 -19.95
C LEU A 36 -21.40 3.04 -20.57
N ILE A 37 -20.53 3.67 -19.77
CA ILE A 37 -19.62 4.73 -20.24
C ILE A 37 -18.66 4.16 -21.29
N THR A 38 -18.10 2.98 -21.06
CA THR A 38 -17.19 2.32 -22.01
C THR A 38 -17.91 1.96 -23.31
N GLY A 39 -19.15 1.46 -23.23
CA GLY A 39 -19.99 1.19 -24.40
C GLY A 39 -20.28 2.45 -25.23
N VAL A 40 -20.67 3.54 -24.57
CA VAL A 40 -20.87 4.84 -25.22
C VAL A 40 -19.57 5.37 -25.83
N HIS A 41 -18.46 5.27 -25.10
CA HIS A 41 -17.13 5.68 -25.58
C HIS A 41 -16.73 4.89 -26.82
N TYR A 42 -16.81 3.56 -26.77
CA TYR A 42 -16.50 2.66 -27.89
C TYR A 42 -17.38 2.97 -29.10
N TYR A 43 -18.70 3.10 -28.90
CA TYR A 43 -19.63 3.48 -29.96
C TYR A 43 -19.23 4.80 -30.63
N ARG A 44 -18.92 5.85 -29.84
CA ARG A 44 -18.52 7.15 -30.39
C ARG A 44 -17.17 7.08 -31.11
N VAL A 45 -16.21 6.30 -30.62
CA VAL A 45 -14.91 6.13 -31.28
C VAL A 45 -15.08 5.45 -32.63
N VAL A 46 -15.80 4.32 -32.68
CA VAL A 46 -15.99 3.54 -33.91
C VAL A 46 -16.84 4.28 -34.94
N ARG A 47 -17.94 4.91 -34.52
CA ARG A 47 -18.91 5.52 -35.46
C ARG A 47 -18.60 6.96 -35.86
N VAL A 48 -18.03 7.76 -34.97
CA VAL A 48 -17.87 9.22 -35.20
C VAL A 48 -16.44 9.57 -35.60
N HIS A 49 -15.44 8.92 -35.00
CA HIS A 49 -14.04 9.32 -35.20
C HIS A 49 -13.29 8.43 -36.18
N GLY A 50 -13.69 7.14 -36.30
CA GLY A 50 -12.93 6.13 -37.02
C GLY A 50 -11.58 5.88 -36.34
N GLY A 51 -11.23 4.63 -36.05
CA GLY A 51 -9.98 4.31 -35.33
C GLY A 51 -8.75 5.03 -35.93
N GLY A 52 -8.20 5.97 -35.17
CA GLY A 52 -6.93 6.65 -35.45
C GLY A 52 -6.99 7.82 -36.45
N ARG A 53 -6.70 9.04 -35.95
CA ARG A 53 -6.16 10.13 -36.77
C ARG A 53 -4.64 9.96 -36.86
N THR A 54 -4.16 9.18 -37.82
CA THR A 54 -2.79 9.36 -38.29
C THR A 54 -2.74 10.68 -39.06
N MET A 55 -1.88 11.62 -38.65
CA MET A 55 -1.71 12.92 -39.33
C MET A 55 -1.06 12.79 -40.72
N LYS A 56 -0.61 11.60 -41.10
CA LYS A 56 -0.12 11.30 -42.45
C LYS A 56 -1.10 10.36 -43.15
N PRO A 57 -1.46 10.61 -44.42
CA PRO A 57 -2.23 9.68 -45.23
C PRO A 57 -1.35 8.47 -45.53
N VAL A 58 -1.29 7.53 -44.60
CA VAL A 58 -0.80 6.18 -44.88
C VAL A 58 -1.92 5.50 -45.66
N PRO A 59 -1.65 4.88 -46.84
CA PRO A 59 -2.67 4.10 -47.53
C PRO A 59 -3.20 3.07 -46.54
N LYS A 60 -4.47 3.23 -46.15
CA LYS A 60 -5.11 2.36 -45.16
C LYS A 60 -5.33 1.02 -45.84
N THR A 61 -4.41 0.08 -45.65
CA THR A 61 -4.72 -1.34 -45.76
C THR A 61 -5.64 -1.67 -44.57
N THR A 62 -6.93 -1.44 -44.75
CA THR A 62 -7.94 -1.76 -43.75
C THR A 62 -8.06 -3.26 -43.66
N VAL A 63 -7.59 -3.83 -42.57
CA VAL A 63 -7.81 -5.24 -42.22
C VAL A 63 -9.20 -5.34 -41.59
N HIS A 64 -9.95 -6.39 -41.92
CA HIS A 64 -11.24 -6.63 -41.28
C HIS A 64 -11.02 -6.94 -39.79
N PHE A 65 -11.77 -6.25 -38.93
CA PHE A 65 -11.71 -6.48 -37.48
C PHE A 65 -12.00 -7.94 -37.12
N PHE A 66 -13.00 -8.54 -37.78
CA PHE A 66 -13.30 -9.95 -37.66
C PHE A 66 -13.00 -10.65 -38.99
N PRO A 67 -12.28 -11.78 -39.00
CA PRO A 67 -11.76 -12.53 -37.84
C PRO A 67 -10.36 -12.11 -37.38
N GLU A 68 -9.57 -11.51 -38.27
CA GLU A 68 -8.11 -11.38 -38.10
C GLU A 68 -7.70 -10.47 -36.92
N GLY A 69 -8.28 -9.28 -36.82
CA GLY A 69 -7.98 -8.35 -35.72
C GLY A 69 -8.43 -8.86 -34.35
N TRP A 70 -9.61 -9.47 -34.28
CA TRP A 70 -10.18 -10.01 -33.06
C TRP A 70 -9.35 -11.17 -32.50
N LEU A 71 -8.87 -12.07 -33.36
CA LEU A 71 -7.99 -13.17 -32.95
C LEU A 71 -6.66 -12.65 -32.39
N PHE A 72 -6.06 -11.65 -33.04
CA PHE A 72 -4.82 -11.04 -32.58
C PHE A 72 -4.97 -10.41 -31.17
N GLU A 73 -6.04 -9.64 -30.96
CA GLU A 73 -6.32 -9.03 -29.65
C GLU A 73 -6.58 -10.08 -28.55
N ILE A 74 -7.28 -11.18 -28.87
CA ILE A 74 -7.48 -12.29 -27.91
C ILE A 74 -6.16 -12.96 -27.57
N VAL A 75 -5.31 -13.24 -28.56
CA VAL A 75 -3.99 -13.85 -28.32
C VAL A 75 -3.14 -12.94 -27.44
N LEU A 76 -3.14 -11.63 -27.68
CA LEU A 76 -2.46 -10.66 -26.82
C LEU A 76 -3.05 -10.63 -25.41
N ALA A 77 -4.38 -10.60 -25.27
CA ALA A 77 -5.03 -10.60 -23.96
C ALA A 77 -4.69 -11.85 -23.14
N ILE A 78 -4.72 -13.03 -23.77
CA ILE A 78 -4.32 -14.30 -23.12
C ILE A 78 -2.85 -14.27 -22.75
N LEU A 79 -1.98 -13.80 -23.65
CA LEU A 79 -0.54 -13.71 -23.38
C LEU A 79 -0.26 -12.76 -22.21
N THR A 80 -0.85 -11.57 -22.19
CA THR A 80 -0.70 -10.60 -21.11
C THR A 80 -1.24 -11.14 -19.79
N LEU A 81 -2.43 -11.77 -19.80
CA LEU A 81 -3.00 -12.40 -18.61
C LEU A 81 -2.10 -13.52 -18.08
N SER A 82 -1.59 -14.36 -18.96
CA SER A 82 -0.68 -15.47 -18.60
C SER A 82 0.62 -14.94 -17.99
N LEU A 83 1.23 -13.91 -18.60
CA LEU A 83 2.43 -13.27 -18.05
C LEU A 83 2.16 -12.65 -16.68
N MET A 84 0.99 -12.04 -16.47
CA MET A 84 0.61 -11.47 -15.18
C MET A 84 0.41 -12.55 -14.10
N ILE A 85 -0.22 -13.68 -14.45
CA ILE A 85 -0.39 -14.81 -13.52
C ILE A 85 0.96 -15.42 -13.17
N LEU A 86 1.83 -15.66 -14.16
CA LEU A 86 3.19 -16.15 -13.92
C LEU A 86 3.99 -15.16 -13.06
N ALA A 87 3.84 -13.85 -13.32
CA ALA A 87 4.46 -12.82 -12.50
C ALA A 87 4.01 -12.92 -11.03
N ALA A 88 2.72 -13.08 -10.78
CA ALA A 88 2.17 -13.22 -9.44
C ALA A 88 2.63 -14.52 -8.75
N LEU A 89 2.68 -15.66 -9.46
CA LEU A 89 3.06 -16.95 -8.86
C LEU A 89 4.55 -17.05 -8.47
N PHE A 90 5.44 -16.34 -9.18
CA PHE A 90 6.89 -16.49 -8.98
C PHE A 90 7.56 -15.30 -8.31
N TRP A 91 7.02 -14.08 -8.46
CA TRP A 91 7.67 -12.86 -7.98
C TRP A 91 6.89 -12.10 -6.92
N TYR A 92 5.62 -12.44 -6.65
CA TYR A 92 4.79 -11.65 -5.74
C TYR A 92 3.95 -12.50 -4.80
N ASP A 93 4.43 -12.66 -3.57
CA ASP A 93 3.66 -13.24 -2.48
C ASP A 93 2.80 -12.16 -1.83
N ALA A 94 1.47 -12.30 -1.93
CA ALA A 94 0.47 -11.40 -1.34
C ALA A 94 -0.30 -12.11 -0.22
N PRO A 95 0.32 -12.29 0.96
CA PRO A 95 -0.35 -12.92 2.10
C PRO A 95 -1.54 -12.08 2.56
N LEU A 96 -2.60 -12.77 3.00
CA LEU A 96 -3.78 -12.10 3.56
C LEU A 96 -3.41 -11.52 4.93
N GLY A 97 -3.67 -10.22 5.11
CA GLY A 97 -3.51 -9.55 6.39
C GLY A 97 -4.56 -9.96 7.42
N PRO A 98 -4.41 -9.54 8.69
CA PRO A 98 -5.37 -9.82 9.74
C PRO A 98 -6.73 -9.15 9.47
N HIS A 99 -7.77 -9.66 10.12
CA HIS A 99 -9.10 -9.03 10.07
C HIS A 99 -9.06 -7.60 10.63
N ALA A 100 -9.84 -6.70 10.02
CA ALA A 100 -9.87 -5.30 10.42
C ALA A 100 -10.40 -5.13 11.85
N ASP A 101 -9.63 -4.40 12.68
CA ASP A 101 -10.02 -3.99 14.03
C ASP A 101 -10.29 -2.47 14.05
N PRO A 102 -11.52 -2.02 14.37
CA PRO A 102 -11.84 -0.58 14.45
C PRO A 102 -11.17 0.14 15.63
N LEU A 103 -10.67 -0.59 16.63
CA LEU A 103 -10.04 -0.01 17.83
C LEU A 103 -8.52 0.15 17.70
N HIS A 104 -7.91 -0.52 16.71
CA HIS A 104 -6.47 -0.47 16.46
C HIS A 104 -6.19 0.12 15.09
N THR A 105 -5.50 1.26 15.05
CA THR A 105 -5.03 1.85 13.78
C THR A 105 -3.56 1.49 13.58
N PRO A 106 -3.21 0.80 12.48
CA PRO A 106 -1.83 0.40 12.21
C PRO A 106 -0.94 1.63 12.09
N SER A 107 0.32 1.48 12.52
CA SER A 107 1.28 2.59 12.54
C SER A 107 1.64 3.14 11.14
N GLN A 108 1.50 2.31 10.10
CA GLN A 108 1.76 2.68 8.70
C GLN A 108 0.62 2.23 7.77
N THR A 109 -0.37 3.10 7.54
CA THR A 109 -1.39 2.85 6.50
C THR A 109 -0.79 3.11 5.11
N ARG A 110 -0.54 2.05 4.32
CA ARG A 110 0.02 2.17 2.95
C ARG A 110 -1.09 2.35 1.92
N ALA A 111 -0.99 3.37 1.07
CA ALA A 111 -1.91 3.51 -0.05
C ALA A 111 -1.53 2.55 -1.20
N PRO A 112 -2.50 2.10 -2.00
CA PRO A 112 -2.21 1.39 -3.25
C PRO A 112 -1.29 2.21 -4.17
N TRP A 113 -0.44 1.54 -4.94
CA TRP A 113 0.62 2.17 -5.74
C TRP A 113 0.11 3.27 -6.70
N PHE A 114 -1.10 3.12 -7.24
CA PHE A 114 -1.72 4.09 -8.14
C PHE A 114 -2.23 5.36 -7.42
N PHE A 115 -2.28 5.36 -6.09
CA PHE A 115 -2.59 6.52 -5.25
C PHE A 115 -1.35 7.16 -4.59
N LEU A 116 -0.13 6.67 -4.87
CA LEU A 116 1.08 7.23 -4.26
C LEU A 116 1.28 8.71 -4.58
N TRP A 117 0.95 9.16 -5.80
CA TRP A 117 1.02 10.58 -6.13
C TRP A 117 0.09 11.45 -5.27
N LEU A 118 -1.07 10.91 -4.86
CA LEU A 118 -2.01 11.59 -3.98
C LEU A 118 -1.55 11.54 -2.53
N GLN A 119 -1.03 10.38 -2.08
CA GLN A 119 -0.43 10.24 -0.74
C GLN A 119 0.77 11.18 -0.57
N GLY A 120 1.64 11.27 -1.58
CA GLY A 120 2.77 12.20 -1.57
C GLY A 120 2.31 13.65 -1.50
N ALA A 121 1.26 14.00 -2.24
CA ALA A 121 0.67 15.32 -2.15
C ALA A 121 0.15 15.61 -0.72
N LEU A 122 -0.58 14.68 -0.10
CA LEU A 122 -1.14 14.83 1.25
C LEU A 122 -0.08 15.08 2.35
N LYS A 123 1.19 14.70 2.13
CA LYS A 123 2.29 15.01 3.07
C LYS A 123 2.66 16.49 3.11
N PHE A 124 2.35 17.26 2.07
CA PHE A 124 2.80 18.65 1.92
C PHE A 124 1.80 19.70 2.42
N GLY A 125 0.56 19.34 2.74
CA GLY A 125 -0.44 20.32 3.10
C GLY A 125 -1.69 19.74 3.74
N ASP A 126 -2.64 20.62 4.05
CA ASP A 126 -3.90 20.21 4.65
C ASP A 126 -4.72 19.32 3.69
N SER A 127 -5.40 18.35 4.29
CA SER A 127 -6.19 17.31 3.65
C SER A 127 -7.19 17.83 2.62
N LEU A 128 -7.79 19.00 2.86
CA LEU A 128 -8.81 19.56 1.98
C LEU A 128 -8.20 20.13 0.69
N TYR A 129 -7.12 20.90 0.81
CA TYR A 129 -6.47 21.52 -0.35
C TYR A 129 -5.74 20.49 -1.20
N THR A 130 -4.95 19.62 -0.57
CA THR A 130 -4.09 18.72 -1.32
C THR A 130 -4.77 17.39 -1.67
N GLY A 131 -5.72 16.94 -0.85
CA GLY A 131 -6.48 15.72 -1.10
C GLY A 131 -7.67 15.90 -2.04
N VAL A 132 -8.36 17.05 -1.99
CA VAL A 132 -9.60 17.27 -2.76
C VAL A 132 -9.40 18.28 -3.87
N LEU A 133 -8.92 19.49 -3.53
CA LEU A 133 -8.84 20.57 -4.52
C LEU A 133 -7.78 20.31 -5.58
N PHE A 134 -6.60 19.81 -5.20
CA PHE A 134 -5.51 19.53 -6.13
C PHE A 134 -5.88 18.50 -7.22
N PRO A 135 -6.39 17.29 -6.89
CA PRO A 135 -6.85 16.34 -7.91
C PRO A 135 -8.00 16.89 -8.76
N LEU A 136 -8.92 17.64 -8.16
CA LEU A 136 -10.04 18.24 -8.88
C LEU A 136 -9.56 19.26 -9.92
N VAL A 137 -8.63 20.14 -9.56
CA VAL A 137 -8.03 21.12 -10.48
C VAL A 137 -7.27 20.40 -11.60
N LEU A 138 -6.51 19.36 -11.29
CA LEU A 138 -5.79 18.56 -12.30
C LEU A 138 -6.77 17.91 -13.29
N LEU A 139 -7.87 17.34 -12.80
CA LEU A 139 -8.92 16.75 -13.64
C LEU A 139 -9.60 17.81 -14.53
N LEU A 140 -9.97 18.96 -13.95
CA LEU A 140 -10.57 20.06 -14.70
C LEU A 140 -9.62 20.61 -15.77
N ALA A 141 -8.32 20.70 -15.48
CA ALA A 141 -7.30 21.08 -16.44
C ALA A 141 -7.21 20.07 -17.61
N LEU A 142 -7.32 18.77 -17.33
CA LEU A 142 -7.31 17.72 -18.36
C LEU A 142 -8.56 17.78 -19.26
N VAL A 143 -9.72 18.07 -18.67
CA VAL A 143 -10.97 18.28 -19.41
C VAL A 143 -10.94 19.59 -20.22
N ALA A 144 -10.28 20.63 -19.70
CA ALA A 144 -10.11 21.91 -20.39
C ALA A 144 -9.07 21.87 -21.52
N LEU A 145 -8.12 20.91 -21.47
CA LEU A 145 -7.01 20.76 -22.42
C LEU A 145 -7.44 20.80 -23.91
N PRO A 146 -8.49 20.09 -24.38
CA PRO A 146 -8.93 20.20 -25.77
C PRO A 146 -9.41 21.60 -26.17
N TYR A 147 -9.95 22.39 -25.24
CA TYR A 147 -10.49 23.74 -25.51
C TYR A 147 -9.39 24.81 -25.53
N VAL A 148 -8.37 24.66 -24.70
CA VAL A 148 -7.20 25.56 -24.65
C VAL A 148 -6.29 25.37 -25.89
N ARG A 149 -6.39 24.21 -26.56
CA ARG A 149 -5.55 23.83 -27.71
C ARG A 149 -5.73 24.68 -28.97
N SER A 150 -6.65 25.64 -28.98
CA SER A 150 -6.82 26.65 -30.03
C SER A 150 -5.75 27.77 -30.00
N MET A 151 -4.96 27.88 -28.92
CA MET A 151 -4.03 28.99 -28.72
C MET A 151 -2.58 28.59 -29.11
N GLY A 152 -2.26 28.64 -30.40
CA GLY A 152 -0.87 28.69 -30.89
C GLY A 152 -0.13 27.36 -31.15
N ASN A 153 0.82 27.42 -32.10
CA ASN A 153 1.51 26.28 -32.71
C ASN A 153 2.77 25.79 -31.95
N GLY A 154 2.92 26.16 -30.67
CA GLY A 154 4.08 25.79 -29.85
C GLY A 154 4.03 24.34 -29.38
N SER A 155 4.39 23.38 -30.26
CA SER A 155 4.52 21.96 -29.89
C SER A 155 5.48 21.75 -28.71
N TRP A 156 6.53 22.57 -28.62
CA TRP A 156 7.49 22.56 -27.52
C TRP A 156 6.84 22.88 -26.17
N LEU A 157 6.10 23.99 -26.05
CA LEU A 157 5.45 24.37 -24.78
C LEU A 157 4.49 23.29 -24.29
N ARG A 158 3.72 22.66 -25.20
CA ARG A 158 2.84 21.55 -24.87
C ARG A 158 3.61 20.33 -24.38
N MET A 159 4.71 19.99 -25.04
CA MET A 159 5.57 18.88 -24.63
C MET A 159 6.22 19.17 -23.27
N SER A 160 6.67 20.40 -23.04
CA SER A 160 7.21 20.85 -21.75
C SER A 160 6.15 20.79 -20.65
N MET A 161 4.91 21.19 -20.90
CA MET A 161 3.82 21.07 -19.91
C MET A 161 3.50 19.63 -19.55
N VAL A 162 3.38 18.74 -20.56
CA VAL A 162 3.17 17.30 -20.32
C VAL A 162 4.36 16.71 -19.56
N PHE A 163 5.58 17.06 -19.95
CA PHE A 163 6.80 16.60 -19.29
C PHE A 163 6.87 17.08 -17.83
N VAL A 164 6.64 18.37 -17.56
CA VAL A 164 6.61 18.92 -16.20
C VAL A 164 5.51 18.28 -15.37
N THR A 165 4.33 18.04 -15.94
CA THR A 165 3.23 17.38 -15.24
C THR A 165 3.57 15.92 -14.93
N ALA A 166 4.14 15.19 -15.89
CA ALA A 166 4.54 13.80 -15.71
C ALA A 166 5.67 13.66 -14.68
N VAL A 167 6.69 14.52 -14.75
CA VAL A 167 7.77 14.58 -13.76
C VAL A 167 7.23 14.98 -12.39
N GLY A 168 6.30 15.94 -12.32
CA GLY A 168 5.65 16.34 -11.08
C GLY A 168 4.87 15.20 -10.43
N LEU A 169 4.06 14.46 -11.19
CA LEU A 169 3.34 13.29 -10.70
C LEU A 169 4.29 12.15 -10.29
N LEU A 170 5.39 11.96 -11.01
CA LEU A 170 6.42 10.98 -10.65
C LEU A 170 7.13 11.36 -9.36
N MET A 171 7.50 12.63 -9.19
CA MET A 171 8.08 13.14 -7.94
C MET A 171 7.11 12.97 -6.77
N LEU A 172 5.83 13.31 -6.97
CA LEU A 172 4.80 13.07 -5.97
C LEU A 172 4.66 11.56 -5.64
N SER A 173 4.71 10.68 -6.63
CA SER A 173 4.66 9.23 -6.42
C SER A 173 5.86 8.73 -5.60
N ILE A 174 7.06 9.26 -5.87
CA ILE A 174 8.27 8.93 -5.11
C ILE A 174 8.13 9.41 -3.66
N THR A 175 7.69 10.65 -3.44
CA THR A 175 7.46 11.18 -2.09
C THR A 175 6.32 10.48 -1.36
N GLY A 176 5.38 9.91 -2.10
CA GLY A 176 4.25 9.16 -1.55
C GLY A 176 4.62 7.78 -1.01
N MET A 177 5.77 7.24 -1.41
CA MET A 177 6.23 5.95 -0.89
C MET A 177 6.32 5.99 0.65
N PRO A 178 5.99 4.89 1.36
CA PRO A 178 6.03 4.82 2.82
C PRO A 178 7.41 5.15 3.41
N SER A 179 8.49 4.94 2.65
CA SER A 179 9.87 5.20 3.06
C SER A 179 10.25 6.69 3.13
N TYR A 180 9.49 7.58 2.48
CA TYR A 180 9.82 9.02 2.41
C TYR A 180 8.91 9.84 3.32
N GLY A 181 9.46 10.62 4.27
CA GLY A 181 8.67 11.57 5.08
C GLY A 181 7.76 10.88 6.08
N ILE A 182 8.36 10.24 7.08
CA ILE A 182 7.66 9.61 8.20
C ILE A 182 7.38 10.68 9.25
N ASP A 183 6.10 10.97 9.52
CA ASP A 183 5.67 11.82 10.65
C ASP A 183 5.74 11.09 12.01
N GLY A 184 6.25 9.85 12.03
CA GLY A 184 6.53 9.06 13.23
C GLY A 184 7.94 9.31 13.78
N SER A 185 8.12 9.14 15.09
CA SER A 185 9.45 9.12 15.68
C SER A 185 10.28 8.00 14.99
N PRO A 186 11.56 8.23 14.63
CA PRO A 186 12.37 7.26 13.88
C PRO A 186 12.30 5.84 14.46
N GLU A 187 12.13 5.74 15.77
CA GLU A 187 12.13 4.50 16.54
C GLU A 187 10.90 3.62 16.31
N ARG A 188 9.73 4.21 16.01
CA ARG A 188 8.52 3.44 15.66
C ARG A 188 8.63 2.78 14.31
N PHE A 189 9.26 3.45 13.35
CA PHE A 189 9.54 2.87 12.04
C PHE A 189 10.44 1.63 12.15
N TYR A 190 11.40 1.61 13.08
CA TYR A 190 12.26 0.44 13.26
C TYR A 190 11.53 -0.75 13.85
N ILE A 191 10.67 -0.54 14.86
CA ILE A 191 9.85 -1.64 15.38
C ILE A 191 8.93 -2.19 14.28
N ASP A 192 8.28 -1.32 13.51
CA ASP A 192 7.39 -1.75 12.43
C ASP A 192 8.15 -2.44 11.28
N LYS A 193 9.41 -2.06 11.01
CA LYS A 193 10.26 -2.76 10.02
C LYS A 193 10.68 -4.16 10.51
N LEU A 194 10.91 -4.31 11.82
CA LEU A 194 11.36 -5.56 12.42
C LEU A 194 10.20 -6.53 12.70
N ILE A 195 9.06 -5.98 13.11
CA ILE A 195 7.83 -6.69 13.46
C ILE A 195 6.66 -5.88 12.88
N PRO A 196 6.44 -5.95 11.55
CA PRO A 196 5.31 -5.27 10.92
C PRO A 196 3.99 -5.79 11.47
N GLU A 197 3.05 -4.89 11.75
CA GLU A 197 1.75 -5.27 12.30
C GLU A 197 0.83 -5.93 11.26
N GLU A 198 0.98 -5.61 9.98
CA GLU A 198 0.11 -6.09 8.89
C GLU A 198 0.79 -7.10 7.94
N GLU A 199 2.13 -7.14 7.89
CA GLU A 199 2.87 -8.04 6.99
C GLU A 199 3.37 -9.27 7.75
N PRO A 200 3.30 -10.47 7.16
CA PRO A 200 3.93 -11.63 7.79
C PRO A 200 5.44 -11.44 7.81
N SER A 201 6.00 -11.52 9.01
CA SER A 201 7.43 -11.44 9.27
C SER A 201 7.96 -12.76 9.79
N ALA A 202 9.28 -12.88 9.89
CA ALA A 202 9.92 -14.05 10.50
C ALA A 202 9.39 -14.33 11.92
N PHE A 203 8.94 -13.29 12.64
CA PHE A 203 8.26 -13.43 13.93
C PHE A 203 6.91 -14.14 13.83
N HIS A 204 6.10 -13.82 12.82
CA HIS A 204 4.77 -14.40 12.61
C HIS A 204 4.83 -15.88 12.16
N GLN A 205 5.99 -16.36 11.71
CA GLN A 205 6.22 -17.75 11.33
C GLN A 205 6.60 -18.64 12.53
N ILE A 206 6.89 -18.06 13.70
CA ILE A 206 7.25 -18.82 14.89
C ILE A 206 5.98 -19.40 15.51
N GLY A 207 5.92 -20.72 15.64
CA GLY A 207 4.79 -21.41 16.26
C GLY A 207 4.66 -21.08 17.74
N TYR A 208 3.45 -21.24 18.30
CA TYR A 208 3.21 -21.02 19.73
C TYR A 208 4.16 -21.85 20.61
N GLU A 209 4.43 -23.11 20.23
CA GLU A 209 5.31 -24.02 20.98
C GLU A 209 6.78 -23.58 20.97
N ASP A 210 7.21 -22.95 19.88
CA ASP A 210 8.58 -22.47 19.68
C ASP A 210 8.89 -21.17 20.47
N LEU A 211 7.86 -20.48 20.98
CA LEU A 211 8.02 -19.28 21.80
C LEU A 211 8.32 -19.66 23.25
N THR A 212 9.59 -19.90 23.55
CA THR A 212 10.03 -20.21 24.91
C THR A 212 9.92 -18.97 25.82
N PRO A 213 9.22 -19.05 26.97
CA PRO A 213 9.13 -17.92 27.90
C PRO A 213 10.51 -17.52 28.44
N GLY A 214 10.80 -16.23 28.47
CA GLY A 214 12.11 -15.71 28.86
C GLY A 214 12.31 -14.24 28.53
N VAL A 215 13.39 -13.67 29.06
CA VAL A 215 13.86 -12.33 28.72
C VAL A 215 15.17 -12.49 27.93
N TYR A 216 15.17 -11.99 26.71
CA TYR A 216 16.29 -12.08 25.78
C TYR A 216 16.77 -10.68 25.43
N GLU A 217 18.06 -10.42 25.60
CA GLU A 217 18.67 -9.10 25.41
C GLU A 217 19.79 -9.17 24.36
N THR A 218 19.76 -8.25 23.40
CA THR A 218 20.75 -8.14 22.32
C THR A 218 22.16 -7.97 22.88
N GLY A 219 23.16 -8.60 22.28
CA GLY A 219 24.56 -8.58 22.77
C GLY A 219 24.86 -9.47 23.98
N THR A 220 23.87 -10.16 24.57
CA THR A 220 24.10 -11.18 25.60
C THR A 220 24.04 -12.58 25.00
N GLN A 221 24.95 -13.49 25.37
CA GLN A 221 24.93 -14.89 24.90
C GLN A 221 23.81 -15.74 25.55
N ASN A 222 22.64 -15.15 25.80
CA ASN A 222 21.48 -15.83 26.40
C ASN A 222 20.70 -16.66 25.36
N ALA A 223 21.41 -17.48 24.58
CA ALA A 223 20.83 -18.46 23.66
C ALA A 223 20.42 -19.78 24.35
N LYS A 224 20.63 -19.90 25.66
CA LYS A 224 20.28 -21.11 26.41
C LYS A 224 18.75 -21.18 26.58
N GLY A 225 18.12 -22.08 25.82
CA GLY A 225 16.69 -22.38 25.93
C GLY A 225 15.81 -21.76 24.85
N MET A 226 16.36 -21.14 23.79
CA MET A 226 15.57 -20.75 22.62
C MET A 226 15.34 -21.94 21.67
N SER A 227 14.16 -22.00 21.06
CA SER A 227 13.92 -22.83 19.88
C SER A 227 14.73 -22.35 18.67
N GLU A 228 14.95 -23.22 17.69
CA GLU A 228 15.71 -22.87 16.47
C GLU A 228 15.06 -21.73 15.65
N PRO A 229 13.73 -21.67 15.48
CA PRO A 229 13.07 -20.54 14.81
C PRO A 229 13.26 -19.22 15.55
N LEU A 230 13.08 -19.22 16.89
CA LEU A 230 13.24 -18.03 17.72
C LEU A 230 14.68 -17.52 17.70
N ARG A 231 15.66 -18.43 17.71
CA ARG A 231 17.09 -18.09 17.63
C ARG A 231 17.45 -17.41 16.31
N ARG A 232 16.87 -17.85 15.19
CA ARG A 232 17.10 -17.22 13.87
C ARG A 232 16.51 -15.82 13.81
N PHE A 233 15.27 -15.66 14.26
CA PHE A 233 14.63 -14.36 14.36
C PHE A 233 15.44 -13.40 15.25
N PHE A 234 15.89 -13.87 16.42
CA PHE A 234 16.66 -13.04 17.34
C PHE A 234 18.04 -12.66 16.79
N ALA A 235 18.70 -13.55 16.04
CA ALA A 235 19.97 -13.24 15.38
C ALA A 235 19.81 -12.19 14.25
N GLU A 236 18.72 -12.28 13.48
CA GLU A 236 18.37 -11.27 12.48
C GLU A 236 18.04 -9.91 13.13
N PHE A 237 17.29 -9.95 14.24
CA PHE A 237 16.95 -8.78 15.04
C PHE A 237 18.19 -8.09 15.63
N ASP A 238 19.13 -8.84 16.22
CA ASP A 238 20.41 -8.33 16.74
C ASP A 238 21.26 -7.70 15.63
N THR A 239 21.34 -8.37 14.47
CA THR A 239 22.05 -7.85 13.29
C THR A 239 21.44 -6.54 12.81
N ALA A 240 20.11 -6.48 12.66
CA ALA A 240 19.40 -5.31 12.17
C ALA A 240 19.49 -4.11 13.14
N LEU A 241 19.56 -4.35 14.45
CA LEU A 241 19.79 -3.30 15.44
C LEU A 241 21.24 -2.81 15.44
N SER A 242 22.21 -3.71 15.27
CA SER A 242 23.63 -3.37 15.21
C SER A 242 24.00 -2.50 13.99
N ASP A 243 23.35 -2.73 12.85
CA ASP A 243 23.53 -1.92 11.62
C ASP A 243 22.99 -0.50 11.78
N PHE A 244 22.06 -0.30 12.71
CA PHE A 244 21.36 0.97 12.89
C PHE A 244 22.09 1.94 13.81
N GLN A 245 22.39 1.54 15.05
CA GLN A 245 23.11 2.36 16.02
C GLN A 245 23.80 1.49 17.07
N ASN A 246 25.10 1.73 17.28
CA ASN A 246 25.93 1.02 18.26
C ASN A 246 25.44 1.08 19.72
N ASN A 247 24.40 1.87 20.03
CA ASN A 247 23.90 2.13 21.40
C ASN A 247 22.41 1.79 21.60
N VAL A 248 21.78 1.07 20.68
CA VAL A 248 20.40 0.59 20.86
C VAL A 248 20.43 -0.83 21.41
N THR A 249 19.73 -1.06 22.52
CA THR A 249 19.56 -2.40 23.10
C THR A 249 18.13 -2.86 22.86
N GLY A 250 17.98 -4.01 22.20
CA GLY A 250 16.70 -4.68 22.02
C GLY A 250 16.48 -5.71 23.12
N ILE A 251 15.33 -5.64 23.78
CA ILE A 251 14.91 -6.60 24.80
C ILE A 251 13.62 -7.25 24.32
N LEU A 252 13.64 -8.57 24.16
CA LEU A 252 12.50 -9.41 23.83
C LEU A 252 12.04 -10.12 25.11
N VAL A 253 10.85 -9.80 25.58
CA VAL A 253 10.22 -10.41 26.76
C VAL A 253 9.08 -11.29 26.28
N ILE A 254 9.22 -12.60 26.47
CA ILE A 254 8.17 -13.58 26.20
C ILE A 254 7.66 -14.07 27.54
N GLU A 255 6.37 -13.87 27.82
CA GLU A 255 5.73 -14.34 29.04
C GLU A 255 4.45 -15.10 28.72
N GLU A 256 4.18 -16.14 29.51
CA GLU A 256 2.90 -16.84 29.49
C GLU A 256 1.91 -16.00 30.31
N TRP A 257 0.99 -15.33 29.59
CA TRP A 257 0.09 -14.35 30.20
C TRP A 257 -1.18 -15.01 30.72
N GLN A 258 -1.72 -15.96 29.98
CA GLN A 258 -2.85 -16.82 30.36
C GLN A 258 -2.61 -18.24 29.81
N GLU A 259 -3.42 -19.20 30.25
CA GLU A 259 -3.44 -20.55 29.66
C GLU A 259 -3.70 -20.41 28.15
N HIS A 260 -2.79 -20.95 27.32
CA HIS A 260 -2.82 -20.85 25.85
C HIS A 260 -2.60 -19.45 25.24
N LEU A 261 -2.13 -18.47 26.02
CA LEU A 261 -1.84 -17.11 25.54
C LEU A 261 -0.46 -16.62 25.97
N LYS A 262 0.42 -16.42 24.98
CA LYS A 262 1.73 -15.81 25.19
C LYS A 262 1.69 -14.33 24.83
N ARG A 263 2.27 -13.51 25.69
CA ARG A 263 2.50 -12.09 25.43
C ARG A 263 3.97 -11.89 25.08
N VAL A 264 4.22 -11.35 23.90
CA VAL A 264 5.55 -11.02 23.43
C VAL A 264 5.71 -9.52 23.40
N ARG A 265 6.64 -8.99 24.18
CA ARG A 265 6.98 -7.57 24.24
C ARG A 265 8.35 -7.34 23.66
N VAL A 266 8.43 -6.46 22.68
CA VAL A 266 9.68 -6.01 22.07
C VAL A 266 9.94 -4.60 22.53
N ILE A 267 11.00 -4.43 23.31
CA ILE A 267 11.36 -3.18 23.94
C ILE A 267 12.69 -2.72 23.34
N LEU A 268 12.67 -1.59 22.65
CA LEU A 268 13.89 -0.90 22.24
C LEU A 268 14.26 0.13 23.29
N ARG A 269 15.53 0.13 23.68
CA ARG A 269 16.09 1.05 24.68
C ARG A 269 17.29 1.78 24.07
N TRP A 270 17.31 3.09 24.20
CA TRP A 270 18.43 3.92 23.74
C TRP A 270 18.70 5.11 24.67
N PRO A 271 19.95 5.60 24.77
CA PRO A 271 20.29 6.75 25.61
C PRO A 271 19.71 8.05 25.03
N LYS A 272 19.17 8.92 25.88
CA LYS A 272 18.69 10.24 25.46
C LYS A 272 19.86 11.14 25.04
N ALA A 273 19.71 11.84 23.91
CA ALA A 273 20.74 12.69 23.31
C ALA A 273 21.29 13.81 24.23
N HIS A 274 20.57 14.20 25.28
CA HIS A 274 20.99 15.27 26.22
C HIS A 274 21.22 14.77 27.65
N GLN A 275 20.95 13.50 27.93
CA GLN A 275 21.14 12.86 29.24
C GLN A 275 21.45 11.37 29.04
N PRO A 276 22.73 10.98 28.87
CA PRO A 276 23.10 9.60 28.55
C PRO A 276 22.76 8.59 29.67
N GLU A 277 22.49 9.05 30.89
CA GLU A 277 22.02 8.20 31.99
C GLU A 277 20.51 7.90 31.95
N GLN A 278 19.73 8.68 31.19
CA GLN A 278 18.31 8.41 30.98
C GLN A 278 18.10 7.71 29.65
N PHE A 279 17.35 6.61 29.70
CA PHE A 279 17.00 5.84 28.51
C PHE A 279 15.58 6.13 28.09
N SER A 280 15.39 6.34 26.80
CA SER A 280 14.07 6.27 26.19
C SER A 280 13.76 4.81 25.89
N THR A 281 12.50 4.43 26.08
CA THR A 281 12.01 3.09 25.80
C THR A 281 10.82 3.18 24.85
N LEU A 282 10.81 2.29 23.86
CA LEU A 282 9.66 2.07 23.00
C LEU A 282 9.32 0.58 23.06
N SER A 283 8.07 0.27 23.38
CA SER A 283 7.60 -1.11 23.47
C SER A 283 6.49 -1.36 22.46
N SER A 284 6.61 -2.44 21.70
CA SER A 284 5.48 -3.05 21.01
C SER A 284 5.12 -4.37 21.70
N THR A 285 3.83 -4.67 21.76
CA THR A 285 3.32 -5.88 22.40
C THR A 285 2.47 -6.63 21.40
N VAL A 286 2.80 -7.90 21.18
CA VAL A 286 2.04 -8.81 20.34
C VAL A 286 1.52 -9.95 21.22
N PHE A 287 0.27 -10.32 21.01
CA PHE A 287 -0.39 -11.43 21.70
C PHE A 287 -0.50 -12.60 20.74
N ILE A 288 -0.04 -13.78 21.17
CA ILE A 288 -0.05 -14.99 20.36
C ILE A 288 -0.85 -16.05 21.12
N TYR A 289 -1.96 -16.46 20.51
CA TYR A 289 -2.81 -17.52 21.00
C TYR A 289 -2.34 -18.86 20.45
N GLN A 290 -2.46 -19.91 21.25
CA GLN A 290 -2.33 -21.28 20.75
C GLN A 290 -3.55 -21.55 19.86
N VAL A 291 -3.30 -21.80 18.58
CA VAL A 291 -4.36 -22.25 17.67
C VAL A 291 -4.62 -23.72 18.03
N GLU A 292 -5.68 -23.98 18.78
CA GLU A 292 -6.28 -25.31 18.79
C GLU A 292 -6.83 -25.54 17.38
N GLU A 293 -6.22 -26.46 16.64
CA GLU A 293 -6.80 -26.98 15.41
C GLU A 293 -8.19 -27.54 15.74
N SER A 294 -9.22 -26.72 15.57
CA SER A 294 -10.59 -27.21 15.56
C SER A 294 -10.71 -28.14 14.35
N GLN A 295 -10.85 -29.43 14.62
CA GLN A 295 -11.15 -30.46 13.63
C GLN A 295 -12.35 -30.09 12.75
#